data_AF-A0A357F204-F1
#
_entry.id   AF-A0A357F204-F1
#
_cell.length_a   1.000
_cell.length_b   1.000
_cell.length_c   1.000
_cell.angle_alpha   90.00
_cell.angle_beta   90.00
_cell.angle_gamma   90.00
#
_symmetry.space_group_name_H-M   'P 1'
#
loop_
_entity.id
_entity.type
_entity.pdbx_description
1 polymer ?
#
loop_
_entity_poly.entity_id
_entity_poly.type
_entity_poly.pdbx_seq_one_letter_code
_entity_poly.pdbx_strand_id
1 'polypeptide(L)'
;ATMLAGTGVIFAAVYLLWMIQRVFFGKVTNEKNRGIADLNMREIGLMLPLMFLMVFMGVYPKPFLEASRDSVMSIQRIVGGQPETEKHRVNVVEMQPSPEESGH
;
A
#
# COMPACT_ATOMS: atom_id res chain seq x y z
N ALA A 1 -9.52 19.84 -4.28
CA ALA A 1 -9.24 18.38 -4.20
C ALA A 1 -9.26 17.86 -2.76
N THR A 2 -8.56 18.50 -1.82
CA THR A 2 -8.43 18.07 -0.41
C THR A 2 -9.76 17.96 0.33
N MET A 3 -10.73 18.85 0.05
CA MET A 3 -12.07 18.76 0.64
C MET A 3 -12.81 17.48 0.24
N LEU A 4 -12.72 17.06 -1.03
CA LEU A 4 -13.34 15.82 -1.52
C LEU A 4 -12.65 14.59 -0.92
N ALA A 5 -11.31 14.59 -0.86
CA ALA A 5 -10.53 13.52 -0.24
C ALA A 5 -10.85 13.35 1.25
N GLY A 6 -10.88 14.44 2.02
CA GLY A 6 -11.16 14.40 3.46
C GLY A 6 -12.61 13.97 3.77
N THR A 7 -13.57 14.43 2.95
CA THR A 7 -14.99 14.11 3.12
C THR A 7 -15.25 12.60 3.03
N GLY A 8 -14.57 11.90 2.11
CA GLY A 8 -14.67 10.44 1.99
C GLY A 8 -14.23 9.69 3.25
N VAL A 9 -13.13 10.12 3.87
CA VAL A 9 -12.63 9.52 5.12
C VAL A 9 -13.61 9.76 6.27
N ILE A 10 -14.18 10.96 6.37
CA ILE A 10 -15.19 11.30 7.39
C ILE A 10 -16.42 10.41 7.23
N PHE A 11 -16.95 10.28 6.02
CA PHE A 11 -18.11 9.40 5.77
C PHE A 11 -17.79 7.93 6.08
N ALA A 12 -16.60 7.44 5.74
CA ALA A 12 -16.18 6.09 6.09
C ALA A 12 -16.17 5.86 7.61
N ALA A 13 -15.62 6.79 8.38
CA ALA A 13 -15.59 6.72 9.84
C ALA A 13 -17.01 6.76 10.44
N VAL A 14 -17.87 7.68 9.99
CA VAL A 14 -19.26 7.79 10.46
C VAL A 14 -20.04 6.52 10.17
N TYR A 15 -19.89 5.95 8.97
CA TYR A 15 -20.56 4.70 8.59
C TYR A 15 -20.10 3.52 9.46
N LEU A 16 -18.79 3.37 9.66
CA LEU A 16 -18.23 2.30 10.50
C LEU A 16 -18.71 2.42 11.95
N LEU A 17 -18.71 3.62 12.52
CA LEU A 17 -19.21 3.86 13.88
C LEU A 17 -20.71 3.56 14.00
N TRP A 18 -21.53 4.05 13.06
CA TRP A 18 -22.97 3.78 13.05
C TRP A 18 -23.27 2.28 12.90
N MET A 19 -22.53 1.59 12.04
CA MET A 19 -22.66 0.15 11.84
C MET A 19 -22.28 -0.62 13.11
N ILE A 20 -21.13 -0.33 13.73
CA ILE A 20 -20.71 -0.97 14.99
C ILE A 20 -21.78 -0.77 16.07
N GLN A 21 -22.29 0.46 16.21
CA GLN A 21 -23.35 0.75 17.17
C GLN A 21 -24.59 -0.11 16.92
N ARG A 22 -25.01 -0.22 15.66
CA ARG A 22 -26.23 -0.95 15.28
C ARG A 22 -26.10 -2.47 15.38
N VAL A 23 -24.94 -3.01 15.01
CA VAL A 23 -24.70 -4.46 14.96
C VAL A 23 -24.43 -5.02 16.36
N PHE A 24 -23.62 -4.35 17.16
CA PHE A 24 -23.24 -4.85 18.49
C PHE A 24 -24.23 -4.43 19.59
N PHE A 25 -24.75 -3.19 19.55
CA PHE A 25 -25.61 -2.65 20.62
C PHE A 25 -27.09 -2.57 20.22
N GLY A 26 -27.44 -2.99 19.00
CA GLY A 26 -28.83 -3.09 18.57
C GLY A 26 -29.58 -4.21 19.31
N LYS A 27 -30.90 -4.04 19.47
CA LYS A 27 -31.74 -5.11 20.01
C LYS A 27 -31.71 -6.31 19.06
N VAL A 28 -31.59 -7.51 19.62
CA VAL A 28 -31.65 -8.76 18.84
C VAL A 28 -33.02 -8.86 18.17
N THR A 29 -33.08 -8.60 16.87
CA THR A 29 -34.33 -8.52 16.10
C THR A 29 -34.91 -9.89 15.71
N ASN A 30 -34.10 -10.94 15.78
CA ASN A 30 -34.50 -12.32 15.46
C ASN A 30 -34.24 -13.22 16.67
N GLU A 31 -35.27 -13.90 17.18
CA GLU A 31 -35.13 -14.79 18.35
C GLU A 31 -34.13 -15.93 18.12
N LYS A 32 -33.96 -16.39 16.87
CA LYS A 32 -32.92 -17.36 16.47
C LYS A 32 -31.49 -16.90 16.75
N ASN A 33 -31.23 -15.59 16.78
CA ASN A 33 -29.89 -15.04 17.00
C ASN A 33 -29.50 -15.01 18.48
N ARG A 34 -30.44 -15.31 19.39
CA ARG A 34 -30.17 -15.35 20.84
C ARG A 34 -29.31 -16.55 21.26
N GLY A 35 -29.24 -17.60 20.43
CA GLY A 35 -28.51 -18.83 20.73
C GLY A 35 -27.27 -19.04 19.87
N ILE A 36 -26.77 -18.01 19.17
CA ILE A 36 -25.53 -18.13 18.40
C ILE A 36 -24.39 -18.34 19.40
N ALA A 37 -23.71 -19.47 19.29
CA ALA A 37 -22.53 -19.75 20.09
C ALA A 37 -21.42 -18.75 19.74
N ASP A 38 -20.73 -18.25 20.77
CA ASP A 38 -19.55 -17.40 20.60
C ASP A 38 -18.43 -18.13 19.87
N LEU A 39 -17.43 -17.35 19.44
CA LEU A 39 -16.31 -17.86 18.65
C LEU A 39 -15.61 -19.04 19.32
N ASN A 40 -15.44 -20.11 18.55
CA ASN A 40 -14.73 -21.29 19.02
C ASN A 40 -13.20 -21.05 18.99
N MET A 41 -12.43 -21.80 19.78
CA MET A 41 -10.96 -21.68 19.85
C MET A 41 -10.27 -21.79 18.48
N ARG A 42 -10.82 -22.62 17.58
CA ARG A 42 -10.31 -22.75 16.21
C ARG A 42 -10.54 -21.48 15.37
N GLU A 43 -11.66 -20.80 15.56
CA GLU A 43 -12.01 -19.58 14.82
C GLU A 43 -11.16 -18.39 15.30
N ILE A 44 -10.93 -18.30 16.62
CA ILE A 44 -9.99 -17.34 17.19
C ILE A 44 -8.58 -17.59 16.65
N GLY A 45 -8.16 -18.86 16.55
CA GLY A 45 -6.88 -19.22 15.94
C GLY A 45 -6.73 -18.79 14.48
N LEU A 46 -7.83 -18.69 13.72
CA LEU A 46 -7.82 -18.17 12.33
C LEU A 46 -7.79 -16.63 12.29
N MET A 47 -8.46 -15.97 13.23
CA MET A 47 -8.49 -14.50 13.30
C MET A 47 -7.19 -13.91 13.85
N LEU A 48 -6.51 -14.61 14.74
CA LEU A 48 -5.29 -14.17 15.40
C LEU A 48 -4.13 -13.81 14.44
N PRO A 49 -3.77 -14.63 13.44
CA PRO A 49 -2.71 -14.26 12.48
C PRO A 49 -3.10 -13.05 11.62
N LEU A 50 -4.38 -12.91 11.25
CA LEU A 50 -4.85 -11.74 10.51
C LEU A 50 -4.73 -10.46 11.36
N MET A 51 -5.16 -10.53 12.62
CA MET A 51 -5.03 -9.42 13.56
C MET A 51 -3.55 -9.06 13.78
N PHE A 52 -2.69 -10.08 13.92
CA PHE A 52 -1.25 -9.87 14.04
C PHE A 52 -0.68 -9.14 12.82
N LEU A 53 -1.05 -9.53 11.60
CA LEU A 53 -0.62 -8.83 10.38
C LEU A 53 -1.11 -7.39 10.34
N MET A 54 -2.36 -7.11 10.73
CA MET A 54 -2.91 -5.75 10.78
C MET A 54 -2.11 -4.87 11.76
N VAL A 55 -1.85 -5.37 12.97
CA VAL A 55 -1.07 -4.64 13.99
C VAL A 55 0.38 -4.47 13.52
N PHE A 56 1.00 -5.52 13.00
CA PHE A 56 2.35 -5.48 12.47
C PHE A 56 2.49 -4.44 11.36
N MET A 57 1.56 -4.42 10.40
CA MET A 57 1.55 -3.43 9.32
C MET A 57 1.33 -2.01 9.84
N GLY A 58 0.49 -1.84 10.87
CA GLY A 58 0.27 -0.55 11.52
C GLY A 58 1.50 0.00 12.25
N VAL A 59 2.25 -0.86 12.94
CA VAL A 59 3.46 -0.46 13.69
C VAL A 59 4.69 -0.37 12.79
N TYR A 60 4.85 -1.31 11.85
CA TYR A 60 6.01 -1.41 10.96
C TYR A 60 5.56 -1.59 9.48
N PRO A 61 5.15 -0.50 8.80
CA PRO A 61 4.72 -0.55 7.39
C PRO A 61 5.87 -0.63 6.38
N LYS A 62 7.13 -0.40 6.82
CA LYS A 62 8.32 -0.39 5.94
C LYS A 62 8.45 -1.58 4.98
N PRO A 63 8.32 -2.85 5.40
CA PRO A 63 8.49 -4.01 4.51
C PRO A 63 7.45 -4.01 3.39
N PHE A 64 6.23 -3.55 3.67
CA PHE A 64 5.18 -3.44 2.67
C PHE A 64 5.46 -2.29 1.69
N LEU A 65 5.95 -1.15 2.20
CA LEU A 65 6.32 0.00 1.37
C LEU A 65 7.53 -0.28 0.48
N GLU A 66 8.54 -0.98 0.99
CA GLU A 66 9.74 -1.38 0.25
C GLU A 66 9.39 -2.35 -0.88
N ALA A 67 8.54 -3.34 -0.63
CA ALA A 67 8.04 -4.23 -1.67
C ALA A 67 7.28 -3.47 -2.78
N SER A 68 6.60 -2.37 -2.43
CA SER A 68 5.86 -1.56 -3.40
C SER A 68 6.75 -0.56 -4.17
N ARG A 69 7.94 -0.23 -3.65
CA ARG A 69 8.82 0.80 -4.24
C ARG A 69 9.23 0.46 -5.68
N ASP A 70 9.60 -0.78 -5.95
CA ASP A 70 10.09 -1.17 -7.28
C ASP A 70 9.01 -1.01 -8.36
N SER A 71 7.78 -1.38 -8.03
CA SER A 71 6.60 -1.20 -8.89
C SER A 71 6.25 0.28 -9.09
N VAL A 72 6.39 1.12 -8.05
CA VAL A 72 6.14 2.57 -8.18
C VAL A 72 7.24 3.24 -9.02
N MET A 73 8.50 2.85 -8.83
CA MET A 73 9.63 3.39 -9.60
C MET A 73 9.54 3.04 -11.08
N SER A 74 9.10 1.82 -11.44
CA SER A 74 8.93 1.44 -12.84
C SER A 74 7.86 2.29 -13.54
N ILE A 75 6.72 2.55 -12.88
CA ILE A 75 5.65 3.40 -13.40
C ILE A 75 6.10 4.86 -13.48
N GLN A 76 6.82 5.35 -12.48
CA GLN A 76 7.34 6.73 -12.48
C GLN A 76 8.31 6.98 -13.64
N ARG A 77 9.13 5.98 -14.03
CA ARG A 77 10.01 6.11 -15.21
C ARG A 77 9.22 6.23 -16.52
N ILE A 78 8.13 5.46 -16.65
CA ILE A 78 7.28 5.47 -17.85
C ILE A 78 6.47 6.77 -17.96
N VAL A 79 5.88 7.23 -16.86
CA VAL A 79 5.01 8.42 -16.83
C VAL A 79 5.82 9.72 -16.72
N GLY A 80 6.94 9.69 -15.99
CA GLY A 80 7.74 10.85 -15.66
C GLY A 80 8.75 11.28 -16.73
N GLY A 81 8.91 10.52 -17.82
CA GLY A 81 9.77 10.90 -18.94
C GLY A 81 11.17 11.34 -18.51
N GLN A 82 11.89 10.53 -17.73
CA GLN A 82 13.30 10.82 -17.46
C GLN A 82 14.15 10.37 -18.66
N PRO A 83 14.94 11.27 -19.27
CA PRO A 83 15.75 10.95 -20.42
C PRO A 83 16.91 10.06 -20.01
N GLU A 84 16.85 8.77 -20.36
CA GLU A 84 17.99 7.83 -20.33
C GLU A 84 19.07 8.19 -21.38
N THR A 85 19.24 9.47 -21.76
CA THR A 85 20.21 9.90 -22.79
C THR A 85 21.57 10.36 -22.25
N GLU A 86 21.84 10.20 -20.95
CA GLU A 86 23.14 10.55 -20.38
C GLU A 86 24.06 9.34 -20.18
N LYS A 87 23.53 8.22 -19.65
CA LYS A 87 24.37 7.04 -19.35
C LYS A 87 24.87 6.30 -20.59
N HIS A 88 24.14 6.39 -21.72
CA HIS A 88 24.57 5.82 -23.00
C HIS A 88 25.61 6.71 -23.72
N ARG A 89 25.62 8.03 -23.50
CA ARG A 89 26.62 8.92 -24.12
C ARG A 89 27.98 8.85 -23.44
N VAL A 90 28.02 8.70 -22.12
CA VAL A 90 29.30 8.58 -21.39
C VAL A 90 30.07 7.32 -21.82
N ASN A 91 29.39 6.19 -21.99
CA ASN A 91 30.02 4.95 -22.45
C ASN A 91 30.49 4.98 -23.92
N VAL A 92 29.86 5.81 -24.77
CA VAL A 92 30.25 5.95 -26.18
C VAL A 92 31.41 6.94 -26.35
N VAL A 93 31.47 7.99 -25.52
CA VAL A 93 32.57 8.98 -25.54
C VAL A 93 33.87 8.40 -24.98
N GLU A 94 33.79 7.52 -23.99
CA GLU A 94 34.99 6.88 -23.38
C GLU A 94 35.60 5.76 -24.25
N MET A 95 34.86 5.23 -25.24
CA MET A 95 35.33 4.17 -26.15
C MET A 95 35.95 4.67 -27.46
N GLN A 96 36.06 5.98 -27.65
CA GLN A 96 36.71 6.58 -28.81
C GLN A 96 38.21 6.77 -28.51
N PRO A 97 39.13 5.99 -29.09
CA PRO A 97 40.55 6.30 -28.95
C PRO A 97 40.83 7.66 -29.59
N SER A 98 41.53 8.52 -28.86
CA SER A 98 42.01 9.83 -29.33
C SER A 98 42.74 9.64 -30.67
N PRO A 99 42.39 10.37 -31.74
CA PRO A 99 43.28 10.45 -32.89
C PRO A 99 44.59 11.06 -32.39
N GLU A 100 45.67 10.31 -32.62
CA GLU A 100 47.05 10.74 -32.40
C GLU A 100 47.27 12.13 -33.00
N GLU A 101 47.86 13.02 -32.20
CA GLU A 101 48.59 14.17 -32.73
C GLU A 101 49.69 13.65 -33.67
N SER A 102 49.44 13.64 -34.98
CA SER A 102 50.49 13.58 -35.99
C SER A 102 50.67 14.97 -36.57
N GLY A 103 51.74 15.62 -36.13
CA GLY A 103 52.14 16.95 -36.59
C GLY A 103 52.41 17.01 -38.09
N HIS A 104 52.10 18.18 -38.65
CA HIS A 104 52.82 18.81 -39.74
C HIS A 104 52.71 20.33 -39.57
#